data_AF-A0AAV6QNJ0-F1
#
_entry.id   AF-A0AAV6QNJ0-F1
#
_cell.length_a   1.000
_cell.length_b   1.000
_cell.length_c   1.000
_cell.angle_alpha   90.00
_cell.angle_beta   90.00
_cell.angle_gamma   90.00
#
_symmetry.space_group_name_H-M   'P 1'
#
loop_
_entity.id
_entity.type
_entity.pdbx_description
1 polymer ?
#
loop_
_entity_poly.entity_id
_entity_poly.type
_entity_poly.pdbx_seq_one_letter_code
_entity_poly.pdbx_strand_id
1 'polypeptide(L)'
;MAGGIFNSLDYQCNVDCTNVHPLVCHLCHEQYQSPCLLDCYHIFCARCLRGRTSDSRLSCPLCGYPSTVKGINALPPEDRLLKFLVDNNADTEETVPCANCEQECNKNDTGMMYFCNTCSQPLCGACRELTHKARMFSHHDIVSLAQRTKAKHRKCPLHKEPYILFSTENKSMLCIKCFRDMQVESRTHCMDIETAYVQGCEMLDQAVLVVKELQTSAREAILLLRSMIGEVCLNVEEEENAICSLFNSLQEKLAERKKILLKAAQSQHEEKERALKEQLSHLTALLPTLQVHLVTCSAFLSSANKFEFLDMGYQLMERLKRIVKLPHRLKPVQSSKINTDYRSEFARCLEPLLLLGQRCPPSVAGSTSAATRLQSPLSMSCRSPSLSEMPLESVLGRRMTSHRNICTKVLLAEGRETPFTEHCRNYENSYRTLQTDIQNLKDQVQELHRDLTKHHSIINTDKMGEILDRSLCIDSQITSQYSTVETMRVMFEEVCQVLPFVHTSFSICPLSVSSASH
;
A
#
# COMPACT_ATOMS: atom_id res chain seq x y z
N MET A 1 6.59 -26.62 25.12
CA MET A 1 7.75 -27.00 24.30
C MET A 1 8.17 -25.78 23.49
N ALA A 2 9.49 -25.57 23.41
CA ALA A 2 10.22 -24.42 22.85
C ALA A 2 9.51 -23.71 21.69
N GLY A 3 9.51 -22.37 21.59
CA GLY A 3 10.64 -21.48 21.77
C GLY A 3 10.87 -20.82 20.42
N GLY A 4 10.32 -19.61 20.24
CA GLY A 4 10.50 -18.78 19.06
C GLY A 4 10.86 -17.38 19.52
N ILE A 5 12.16 -17.17 19.74
CA ILE A 5 12.77 -15.87 20.04
C ILE A 5 12.71 -15.06 18.75
N PHE A 6 11.71 -14.21 18.62
CA PHE A 6 11.79 -13.01 17.79
C PHE A 6 11.73 -11.81 18.74
N ASN A 7 12.90 -11.47 19.30
CA ASN A 7 13.16 -10.08 19.66
C ASN A 7 13.22 -9.32 18.33
N SER A 8 12.06 -8.90 17.84
CA SER A 8 12.01 -7.83 16.85
C SER A 8 12.65 -6.64 17.53
N LEU A 9 13.79 -6.19 17.01
CA LEU A 9 14.42 -4.94 17.42
C LEU A 9 13.32 -3.88 17.49
N ASP A 10 13.02 -3.43 18.70
CA ASP A 10 12.30 -2.19 18.93
C ASP A 10 13.05 -1.11 18.15
N TYR A 11 12.47 -0.70 17.02
CA TYR A 11 12.81 0.54 16.32
C TYR A 11 12.32 1.73 17.18
N GLN A 12 12.72 1.76 18.45
CA GLN A 12 12.64 2.95 19.28
C GLN A 12 13.90 3.78 19.02
N CYS A 13 13.95 4.39 17.84
CA CYS A 13 14.72 5.60 17.66
C CYS A 13 13.96 6.76 18.32
N ASN A 14 13.71 6.64 19.62
CA ASN A 14 13.21 7.73 20.44
C ASN A 14 14.42 8.49 20.99
N VAL A 15 15.21 9.05 20.08
CA VAL A 15 16.27 9.99 20.45
C VAL A 15 15.58 11.34 20.62
N ASP A 16 14.97 11.54 21.78
CA ASP A 16 14.57 12.86 22.23
C ASP A 16 15.86 13.67 22.49
N CYS A 17 16.39 14.27 21.43
CA CYS A 17 17.58 15.14 21.42
C CYS A 17 17.35 16.49 22.14
N THR A 18 16.45 16.56 23.11
CA THR A 18 16.04 17.83 23.73
C THR A 18 16.88 18.23 24.94
N ASN A 19 17.78 17.36 25.45
CA ASN A 19 18.54 17.65 26.68
C ASN A 19 19.99 17.10 26.69
N VAL A 20 20.74 17.23 25.59
CA VAL A 20 22.18 16.88 25.62
C VAL A 20 23.00 18.16 25.58
N HIS A 21 23.80 18.39 26.62
CA HIS A 21 24.73 19.53 26.70
C HIS A 21 25.70 19.49 25.49
N PRO A 22 25.89 20.60 24.75
CA PRO A 22 26.61 20.59 23.47
C PRO A 22 28.09 20.19 23.56
N LEU A 23 28.68 20.24 24.76
CA LEU A 23 30.07 19.87 25.04
C LEU A 23 30.24 18.51 25.74
N VAL A 24 29.18 17.69 25.73
CA VAL A 24 29.17 16.36 26.34
C VAL A 24 29.08 15.29 25.26
N CYS A 25 29.86 14.22 25.41
CA CYS A 25 29.85 13.10 24.49
C CYS A 25 28.60 12.24 24.67
N HIS A 26 27.90 11.93 23.57
CA HIS A 26 26.68 11.12 23.60
C HIS A 26 26.88 9.67 24.10
N LEU A 27 28.11 9.13 24.06
CA LEU A 27 28.37 7.74 24.47
C LEU A 27 28.80 7.59 25.93
N CYS A 28 29.64 8.50 26.44
CA CYS A 28 30.10 8.43 27.84
C CYS A 28 29.39 9.41 28.75
N HIS A 29 28.57 10.32 28.21
CA HIS A 29 27.87 11.38 28.95
C HIS A 29 28.78 12.27 29.81
N GLU A 30 30.08 12.30 29.48
CA GLU A 30 31.10 13.16 30.08
C GLU A 30 31.54 14.23 29.08
N GLN A 31 32.19 15.29 29.58
CA GLN A 31 32.85 16.29 28.73
C GLN A 31 33.81 15.62 27.74
N TYR A 32 33.85 16.11 26.50
CA TYR A 32 34.67 15.50 25.45
C TYR A 32 36.14 15.42 25.84
N GLN A 33 36.71 14.21 25.73
CA GLN A 33 38.15 13.96 25.86
C GLN A 33 38.66 13.49 24.50
N SER A 34 39.55 14.29 23.89
CA SER A 34 40.00 14.11 22.50
C SER A 34 38.83 13.84 21.54
N PRO A 35 38.01 14.87 21.24
CA PRO A 35 36.86 14.72 20.37
C PRO A 35 37.30 14.33 18.96
N CYS A 36 36.69 13.29 18.39
CA CYS A 36 36.92 12.80 17.04
C CYS A 36 35.69 13.08 16.19
N LEU A 37 35.86 13.77 15.05
CA LEU A 37 34.80 14.06 14.09
C LEU A 37 34.71 12.93 13.05
N LEU A 38 33.51 12.39 12.86
CA LEU A 38 33.21 11.39 11.84
C LEU A 38 32.78 12.02 10.51
N ASP A 39 32.79 11.24 9.43
CA ASP A 39 32.39 11.69 8.08
C ASP A 39 30.90 12.09 8.01
N CYS A 40 30.08 11.60 8.95
CA CYS A 40 28.68 11.99 9.13
C CYS A 40 28.48 13.19 10.08
N TYR A 41 29.56 13.89 10.45
CA TYR A 41 29.57 15.03 11.37
C TYR A 41 29.11 14.77 12.81
N HIS A 42 28.98 13.50 13.21
CA HIS A 42 28.82 13.13 14.61
C HIS A 42 30.17 13.12 15.32
N ILE A 43 30.18 13.55 16.59
CA ILE A 43 31.40 13.72 17.38
C ILE A 43 31.36 12.82 18.61
N PHE A 44 32.48 12.14 18.88
CA PHE A 44 32.63 11.25 20.04
C PHE A 44 34.03 11.36 20.63
N CYS A 45 34.22 10.99 21.90
CA CYS A 45 35.58 10.87 22.44
C CYS A 45 36.35 9.76 21.72
N ALA A 46 37.65 9.97 21.49
CA ALA A 46 38.57 8.96 20.96
C ALA A 46 38.44 7.60 21.69
N ARG A 47 38.35 7.63 23.03
CA ARG A 47 38.15 6.43 23.87
C ARG A 47 36.84 5.68 23.58
N CYS A 48 35.76 6.40 23.25
CA CYS A 48 34.45 5.81 22.98
C CYS A 48 34.38 5.14 21.59
N LEU A 49 35.30 5.53 20.69
CA LEU A 49 35.42 4.99 19.34
C LEU A 49 36.42 3.82 19.24
N ARG A 50 37.26 3.60 20.26
CA ARG A 50 38.23 2.50 20.27
C ARG A 50 37.52 1.14 20.17
N GLY A 51 38.11 0.23 19.38
CA GLY A 51 37.61 -1.13 19.22
C GLY A 51 36.36 -1.27 18.33
N ARG A 52 35.87 -0.17 17.73
CA ARG A 52 34.71 -0.16 16.82
C ARG A 52 35.10 -0.12 15.34
N THR A 53 36.37 -0.32 15.03
CA THR A 53 36.90 -0.34 13.66
C THR A 53 36.88 -1.76 13.11
N SER A 54 36.24 -1.96 11.96
CA SER A 54 36.32 -3.20 11.17
C SER A 54 36.82 -2.85 9.77
N ASP A 55 37.83 -3.57 9.27
CA ASP A 55 38.38 -3.39 7.91
C ASP A 55 38.70 -1.93 7.53
N SER A 56 39.33 -1.17 8.45
CA SER A 56 39.66 0.26 8.27
C SER A 56 38.46 1.20 8.13
N ARG A 57 37.27 0.76 8.54
CA ARG A 57 36.03 1.55 8.56
C ARG A 57 35.48 1.60 9.98
N LEU A 58 34.85 2.71 10.32
CA LEU A 58 34.18 2.91 11.60
C LEU A 58 32.73 3.29 11.35
N SER A 59 31.79 2.47 11.81
CA SER A 59 30.37 2.79 11.70
C SER A 59 29.94 3.72 12.84
N CYS A 60 29.31 4.83 12.50
CA CYS A 60 28.81 5.80 13.48
C CYS A 60 27.78 5.14 14.41
N PRO A 61 27.96 5.21 15.75
CA PRO A 61 27.00 4.64 16.70
C PRO A 61 25.61 5.28 16.70
N LEU A 62 25.47 6.50 16.17
CA LEU A 62 24.21 7.24 16.14
C LEU A 62 23.39 6.99 14.86
N CYS A 63 24.03 7.03 13.70
CA CYS A 63 23.33 6.93 12.41
C CYS A 63 23.78 5.77 11.53
N GLY A 64 24.74 4.95 11.98
CA GLY A 64 25.28 3.82 11.22
C GLY A 64 26.21 4.21 10.06
N TYR A 65 26.38 5.50 9.76
CA TYR A 65 27.18 5.95 8.63
C TYR A 65 28.65 5.52 8.75
N PRO A 66 29.23 4.90 7.71
CA PRO A 66 30.61 4.43 7.75
C PRO A 66 31.60 5.57 7.49
N SER A 67 32.51 5.80 8.43
CA SER A 67 33.65 6.72 8.28
C SER A 67 34.92 5.97 7.92
N THR A 68 35.74 6.55 7.05
CA THR A 68 37.01 5.95 6.65
C THR A 68 38.14 6.32 7.61
N VAL A 69 38.96 5.35 8.02
CA VAL A 69 40.07 5.61 8.94
C VAL A 69 41.37 5.03 8.40
N LYS A 70 42.44 5.83 8.38
CA LYS A 70 43.73 5.46 7.77
C LYS A 70 44.59 4.67 8.76
N GLY A 71 44.53 3.33 8.68
CA GLY A 71 45.40 2.40 9.41
C GLY A 71 44.67 1.43 10.33
N ILE A 72 45.34 0.34 10.74
CA ILE A 72 44.83 -0.65 11.70
C ILE A 72 44.71 0.03 13.07
N ASN A 73 43.50 0.06 13.66
CA ASN A 73 43.18 0.79 14.90
C ASN A 73 43.36 2.32 14.84
N ALA A 74 43.36 2.89 13.65
CA ALA A 74 43.40 4.34 13.52
C ALA A 74 42.10 4.97 14.05
N LEU A 75 42.21 6.15 14.65
CA LEU A 75 41.09 6.97 15.08
C LEU A 75 40.85 8.09 14.07
N PRO A 76 39.60 8.57 13.93
CA PRO A 76 39.30 9.76 13.14
C PRO A 76 40.10 10.97 13.66
N PRO A 77 40.38 11.96 12.80
CA PRO A 77 41.12 13.14 13.19
C PRO A 77 40.45 13.86 14.37
N GLU A 78 41.27 14.39 15.28
CA GLU A 78 40.77 15.16 16.41
C GLU A 78 40.14 16.47 15.92
N ASP A 79 38.92 16.74 16.38
CA ASP A 79 38.21 17.98 16.11
C ASP A 79 38.84 19.11 16.93
N ARG A 80 39.71 19.87 16.27
CA ARG A 80 40.41 21.00 16.87
C ARG A 80 39.47 22.12 17.30
N LEU A 81 38.33 22.30 16.61
CA LEU A 81 37.35 23.32 16.95
C LEU A 81 36.63 22.93 18.24
N LEU A 82 36.12 21.70 18.32
CA LEU A 82 35.43 21.26 19.54
C LEU A 82 36.41 21.17 20.72
N LYS A 83 37.65 20.71 20.50
CA LYS A 83 38.69 20.74 21.53
C LYS A 83 38.92 22.15 22.08
N PHE A 84 39.05 23.15 21.20
CA PHE A 84 39.16 24.54 21.61
C PHE A 84 37.94 24.99 22.45
N LEU A 85 36.72 24.65 22.04
CA LEU A 85 35.50 25.02 22.79
C LEU A 85 35.43 24.33 24.16
N VAL A 86 35.87 23.08 24.26
CA VAL A 86 35.94 22.30 25.50
C VAL A 86 37.00 22.86 26.45
N ASP A 87 38.21 23.14 25.95
CA ASP A 87 39.33 23.64 26.74
C ASP A 87 39.05 25.06 27.28
N ASN A 88 38.43 25.95 26.49
CA ASN A 88 38.06 27.28 26.97
C ASN A 88 36.92 27.26 28.01
N ASN A 89 36.08 26.22 28.03
CA ASN A 89 35.09 26.05 29.10
C ASN A 89 35.72 25.45 30.37
N ALA A 90 36.84 24.73 30.27
CA ALA A 90 37.58 24.19 31.42
C ALA A 90 38.47 25.24 32.12
N ASP A 91 38.85 26.31 31.42
CA ASP A 91 39.77 27.39 31.85
C ASP A 91 39.24 28.31 32.98
N THR A 92 38.14 27.97 33.65
CA THR A 92 37.52 28.80 34.70
C THR A 92 38.08 28.57 36.11
N GLU A 93 39.04 27.66 36.31
CA GLU A 93 39.57 27.29 37.64
C GLU A 93 41.09 27.37 37.80
N GLU A 94 41.83 28.10 36.95
CA GLU A 94 43.24 28.37 37.23
C GLU A 94 43.35 29.49 38.30
N THR A 95 43.70 29.13 39.53
CA THR A 95 43.88 30.07 40.65
C THR A 95 45.08 30.98 40.40
N VAL A 96 44.85 32.12 39.73
CA VAL A 96 45.90 33.12 39.47
C VAL A 96 46.22 33.88 40.77
N PRO A 97 47.45 33.84 41.31
CA PRO A 97 47.80 34.57 42.54
C PRO A 97 47.79 36.09 42.32
N CYS A 98 47.42 36.85 43.35
CA CYS A 98 47.45 38.31 43.32
C CYS A 98 48.90 38.82 43.24
N ALA A 99 49.18 39.81 42.40
CA ALA A 99 50.52 40.39 42.26
C ALA A 99 50.91 41.33 43.42
N ASN A 100 49.93 41.77 44.22
CA ASN A 100 50.12 42.82 45.23
C ASN A 100 49.94 42.32 46.68
N CYS A 101 49.64 41.03 46.85
CA CYS A 101 49.63 40.39 48.16
C CYS A 101 49.92 38.88 48.05
N GLU A 102 50.53 38.32 49.10
CA GLU A 102 50.81 36.87 49.23
C GLU A 102 49.63 36.10 49.84
N GLN A 103 48.49 36.77 50.05
CA GLN A 103 47.38 36.19 50.78
C GLN A 103 46.65 35.18 49.89
N GLU A 104 46.77 33.89 50.22
CA GLU A 104 45.97 32.82 49.65
C GLU A 104 44.50 33.21 49.78
N CYS A 105 43.86 33.54 48.66
CA CYS A 105 42.44 33.84 48.64
C CYS A 105 41.73 32.55 49.07
N ASN A 106 41.21 32.54 50.31
CA ASN A 106 40.54 31.39 50.88
C ASN A 106 39.45 30.90 49.93
N LYS A 107 39.40 29.57 49.70
CA LYS A 107 38.46 28.88 48.78
C LYS A 107 36.96 29.17 49.00
N ASN A 108 36.61 29.91 50.06
CA ASN A 108 35.24 30.27 50.43
C ASN A 108 34.91 31.74 50.22
N ASP A 109 35.85 32.57 49.77
CA ASP A 109 35.55 33.90 49.29
C ASP A 109 35.57 33.85 47.76
N THR A 110 34.39 33.73 47.16
CA THR A 110 34.12 33.79 45.71
C THR A 110 34.38 35.21 45.18
N GLY A 111 35.46 35.84 45.63
CA GLY A 111 35.89 37.16 45.24
C GLY A 111 36.43 37.10 43.82
N MET A 112 35.71 37.71 42.89
CA MET A 112 36.15 37.83 41.50
C MET A 112 37.58 38.40 41.45
N MET A 113 38.50 37.67 40.82
CA MET A 113 39.83 38.19 40.53
C MET A 113 39.73 39.24 39.42
N TYR A 114 40.59 40.24 39.48
CA TYR A 114 40.66 41.34 38.52
C TYR A 114 42.02 41.34 37.82
N PHE A 115 42.09 41.91 36.63
CA PHE A 115 43.33 42.09 35.88
C PHE A 115 43.46 43.56 35.49
N CYS A 116 44.56 44.18 35.89
CA CYS A 116 44.88 45.53 35.44
C CYS A 116 45.61 45.44 34.10
N ASN A 117 44.97 45.87 33.01
CA ASN A 117 45.56 45.91 31.67
C ASN A 117 46.74 46.90 31.60
N THR A 118 46.67 48.01 32.34
CA THR A 118 47.72 49.03 32.39
C THR A 118 48.99 48.54 33.11
N CYS A 119 48.86 47.80 34.22
CA CYS A 119 49.99 47.20 34.95
C CYS A 119 50.37 45.81 34.43
N SER A 120 49.51 45.19 33.61
CA SER A 120 49.62 43.78 33.19
C SER A 120 49.72 42.78 34.35
N GLN A 121 48.99 43.02 35.44
CA GLN A 121 49.09 42.26 36.68
C GLN A 121 47.70 41.82 37.21
N PRO A 122 47.57 40.58 37.73
CA PRO A 122 46.36 40.12 38.41
C PRO A 122 46.24 40.68 39.82
N LEU A 123 45.01 40.95 40.26
CA LEU A 123 44.67 41.60 41.51
C LEU A 123 43.47 40.90 42.15
N CYS A 124 43.50 40.68 43.47
CA CYS A 124 42.30 40.32 44.20
C CYS A 124 41.36 41.53 44.38
N GLY A 125 40.10 41.29 44.73
CA GLY A 125 39.12 42.37 44.96
C GLY A 125 39.57 43.41 45.98
N ALA A 126 40.26 42.98 47.04
CA ALA A 126 40.82 43.89 48.04
C ALA A 126 41.92 44.79 47.46
N CYS A 127 42.86 44.24 46.68
CA CYS A 127 43.91 45.04 46.04
C CYS A 127 43.35 45.99 44.96
N ARG A 128 42.30 45.60 44.24
CA ARG A 128 41.58 46.53 43.34
C ARG A 128 41.08 47.76 44.09
N GLU A 129 40.37 47.56 45.21
CA GLU A 129 39.75 48.66 45.96
C GLU A 129 40.73 49.47 46.81
N LEU A 130 41.79 48.85 47.33
CA LEU A 130 42.73 49.51 48.23
C LEU A 130 43.87 50.21 47.48
N THR A 131 44.43 49.57 46.44
CA THR A 131 45.59 50.14 45.74
C THR A 131 45.20 50.81 44.45
N HIS A 132 44.29 50.24 43.67
CA HIS A 132 43.92 50.80 42.37
C HIS A 132 42.75 51.79 42.37
N LYS A 133 42.04 51.95 43.49
CA LYS A 133 41.05 53.03 43.67
C LYS A 133 41.68 54.39 43.98
N ALA A 134 42.96 54.40 44.35
CA ALA A 134 43.68 55.64 44.62
C ALA A 134 43.71 56.51 43.36
N ARG A 135 43.58 57.84 43.54
CA ARG A 135 43.44 58.82 42.45
C ARG A 135 44.60 58.80 41.45
N MET A 136 45.76 58.27 41.82
CA MET A 136 46.91 58.11 40.93
C MET A 136 46.76 56.98 39.91
N PHE A 137 45.87 56.01 40.15
CA PHE A 137 45.61 54.87 39.28
C PHE A 137 44.23 54.94 38.61
N SER A 138 43.57 56.10 38.66
CA SER A 138 42.22 56.28 38.08
C SER A 138 42.16 56.10 36.56
N HIS A 139 43.31 56.14 35.89
CA HIS A 139 43.44 55.87 34.45
C HIS A 139 43.81 54.41 34.14
N HIS A 140 43.94 53.56 35.17
CA HIS A 140 44.24 52.15 34.95
C HIS A 140 42.98 51.41 34.51
N ASP A 141 43.09 50.67 33.42
CA ASP A 141 42.02 49.82 32.92
C ASP A 141 42.05 48.49 33.70
N ILE A 142 40.97 48.20 34.43
CA ILE A 142 40.86 47.04 35.32
C ILE A 142 39.59 46.28 34.96
N VAL A 143 39.78 45.08 34.41
CA VAL A 143 38.72 44.17 33.98
C VAL A 143 38.64 42.98 34.93
N SER A 144 37.53 42.24 34.95
CA SER A 144 37.52 40.96 35.66
C SER A 144 38.49 39.98 34.97
N LEU A 145 39.09 39.06 35.73
CA LEU A 145 40.03 38.08 35.18
C LEU A 145 39.38 37.24 34.07
N ALA A 146 38.08 36.97 34.17
CA ALA A 146 37.26 36.30 33.16
C ALA A 146 37.02 37.16 31.89
N GLN A 147 36.94 38.49 32.04
CA GLN A 147 36.82 39.46 30.94
C GLN A 147 38.18 39.93 30.43
N ARG A 148 39.28 39.31 30.85
CA ARG A 148 40.58 39.55 30.25
C ARG A 148 40.42 39.31 28.75
N THR A 149 40.44 40.39 27.97
CA THR A 149 40.74 40.32 26.55
C THR A 149 42.10 39.66 26.48
N LYS A 150 42.14 38.34 26.22
CA LYS A 150 43.34 37.62 25.80
C LYS A 150 43.72 38.13 24.41
N ALA A 151 43.84 39.45 24.22
CA ALA A 151 44.45 40.10 23.07
C ALA A 151 45.99 39.95 23.17
N LYS A 152 46.45 38.72 23.42
CA LYS A 152 47.77 38.33 22.93
C LYS A 152 47.59 38.29 21.42
N HIS A 153 47.95 39.38 20.74
CA HIS A 153 48.08 39.38 19.29
C HIS A 153 48.87 38.12 18.94
N ARG A 154 48.22 37.20 18.24
CA ARG A 154 48.85 35.94 17.84
C ARG A 154 50.04 36.34 16.98
N LYS A 155 51.22 35.87 17.36
CA LYS A 155 52.46 36.17 16.65
C LYS A 155 52.73 35.08 15.62
N CYS A 156 53.24 35.48 14.47
CA CYS A 156 53.73 34.56 13.45
C CYS A 156 54.84 33.68 14.03
N PRO A 157 54.77 32.34 13.92
CA PRO A 157 55.79 31.45 14.47
C PRO A 157 57.14 31.63 13.76
N LEU A 158 57.13 32.00 12.48
CA LEU A 158 58.34 32.20 11.68
C LEU A 158 59.01 33.54 11.98
N HIS A 159 58.22 34.62 12.06
CA HIS A 159 58.74 35.98 12.11
C HIS A 159 58.62 36.67 13.48
N LYS A 160 57.89 36.07 14.43
CA LYS A 160 57.59 36.59 15.76
C LYS A 160 56.89 37.97 15.78
N GLU A 161 56.39 38.42 14.64
CA GLU A 161 55.58 39.64 14.45
C GLU A 161 54.08 39.35 14.66
N PRO A 162 53.27 40.33 15.10
CA PRO A 162 51.83 40.17 15.18
C PRO A 162 51.23 39.89 13.79
N TYR A 163 50.23 39.01 13.74
CA TYR A 163 49.37 38.92 12.56
C TYR A 163 48.57 40.22 12.42
N ILE A 164 48.51 40.75 11.21
CA ILE A 164 47.78 41.99 10.87
C ILE A 164 46.93 41.87 9.60
N LEU A 165 47.18 40.82 8.80
CA LEU A 165 46.48 40.55 7.55
C LEU A 165 45.93 39.12 7.54
N PHE A 166 44.92 38.86 6.73
CA PHE A 166 44.38 37.54 6.45
C PHE A 166 44.31 37.30 4.95
N SER A 167 44.78 36.14 4.49
CA SER A 167 44.65 35.70 3.10
C SER A 167 43.40 34.83 2.95
N THR A 168 42.46 35.27 2.11
CA THR A 168 41.23 34.50 1.82
C THR A 168 41.50 33.28 0.95
N GLU A 169 42.50 33.36 0.07
CA GLU A 169 42.95 32.25 -0.79
C GLU A 169 43.54 31.10 0.05
N ASN A 170 44.52 31.41 0.90
CA ASN A 170 45.25 30.42 1.68
C ASN A 170 44.61 30.13 3.05
N LYS A 171 43.52 30.84 3.40
CA LYS A 171 42.81 30.75 4.69
C LYS A 171 43.74 30.82 5.90
N SER A 172 44.69 31.76 5.87
CA SER A 172 45.75 31.87 6.87
C SER A 172 46.01 33.33 7.28
N MET A 173 46.42 33.50 8.54
CA MET A 173 46.83 34.80 9.08
C MET A 173 48.26 35.12 8.68
N LEU A 174 48.52 36.37 8.30
CA LEU A 174 49.81 36.86 7.80
C LEU A 174 50.31 38.04 8.63
N CYS A 175 51.61 38.03 8.95
CA CYS A 175 52.29 39.22 9.44
C CYS A 175 52.85 40.01 8.25
N ILE A 176 53.33 41.24 8.50
CA ILE A 176 53.84 42.12 7.44
C ILE A 176 54.99 41.49 6.63
N LYS A 177 55.84 40.65 7.26
CA LYS A 177 56.94 39.95 6.58
C LYS A 177 56.42 38.86 5.65
N CYS A 178 55.52 37.99 6.14
CA CYS A 178 54.86 36.97 5.31
C CYS A 178 54.16 37.57 4.07
N PHE A 179 53.53 38.73 4.21
CA PHE A 179 52.87 39.42 3.09
C PHE A 179 53.87 39.91 2.04
N ARG A 180 55.04 40.41 2.45
CA ARG A 180 56.10 40.87 1.54
C ARG A 180 56.80 39.71 0.83
N ASP A 181 56.93 38.57 1.49
CA ASP A 181 57.58 37.38 0.94
C ASP A 181 56.64 36.61 -0.04
N MET A 182 55.35 36.93 -0.03
CA MET A 182 54.35 36.31 -0.89
C MET A 182 54.38 36.87 -2.33
N GLN A 183 54.02 36.02 -3.30
CA GLN A 183 53.84 36.38 -4.72
C GLN A 183 52.85 37.54 -4.87
N VAL A 184 53.09 38.41 -5.86
CA VAL A 184 52.36 39.68 -6.01
C VAL A 184 50.89 39.46 -6.32
N GLU A 185 50.58 38.40 -7.07
CA GLU A 185 49.24 38.01 -7.50
C GLU A 185 48.35 37.66 -6.30
N SER A 186 48.85 36.84 -5.37
CA SER A 186 48.14 36.43 -4.15
C SER A 186 47.91 37.58 -3.15
N ARG A 187 48.61 38.72 -3.29
CA ARG A 187 48.42 39.89 -2.40
C ARG A 187 47.05 40.54 -2.57
N THR A 188 46.44 40.39 -3.75
CA THR A 188 45.10 40.91 -4.03
C THR A 188 44.01 40.22 -3.19
N HIS A 189 44.29 39.02 -2.67
CA HIS A 189 43.42 38.25 -1.79
C HIS A 189 43.72 38.44 -0.30
N CYS A 190 44.44 39.51 0.05
CA CYS A 190 44.74 39.86 1.44
C CYS A 190 43.90 41.06 1.89
N MET A 191 43.39 40.98 3.10
CA MET A 191 42.66 42.05 3.78
C MET A 191 43.15 42.16 5.22
N ASP A 192 42.87 43.29 5.88
CA ASP A 192 43.16 43.46 7.31
C ASP A 192 42.34 42.47 8.16
N ILE A 193 42.85 42.15 9.35
CA ILE A 193 42.25 41.14 10.23
C ILE A 193 40.85 41.55 10.69
N GLU A 194 40.62 42.83 10.98
CA GLU A 194 39.31 43.34 11.39
C GLU A 194 38.27 43.17 10.28
N THR A 195 38.59 43.55 9.04
CA THR A 195 37.70 43.33 7.87
C THR A 195 37.47 41.84 7.62
N ALA A 196 38.51 41.01 7.68
CA ALA A 196 38.38 39.55 7.54
C ALA A 196 37.48 38.93 8.62
N TYR A 197 37.58 39.43 9.85
CA TYR A 197 36.76 38.99 10.96
C TYR A 197 35.29 39.34 10.73
N VAL A 198 34.97 40.58 10.33
CA VAL A 198 33.58 41.00 10.04
C VAL A 198 32.99 40.17 8.90
N GLN A 199 33.70 40.02 7.78
CA GLN A 199 33.25 39.18 6.66
C GLN A 199 33.10 37.70 7.08
N GLY A 200 34.00 37.20 7.92
CA GLY A 200 33.92 35.86 8.49
C GLY A 200 32.69 35.65 9.36
N CYS A 201 32.33 36.64 10.19
CA CYS A 201 31.10 36.65 10.99
C CYS A 201 29.86 36.61 10.10
N GLU A 202 29.78 37.46 9.08
CA GLU A 202 28.64 37.48 8.13
C GLU A 202 28.47 36.14 7.40
N MET A 203 29.57 35.54 6.92
CA MET A 203 29.53 34.22 6.29
C MET A 203 29.10 33.11 7.25
N LEU A 204 29.56 33.16 8.50
CA LEU A 204 29.15 32.19 9.52
C LEU A 204 27.68 32.35 9.88
N ASP A 205 27.20 33.59 10.04
CA ASP A 205 25.79 33.88 10.31
C ASP A 205 24.90 33.34 9.19
N GLN A 206 25.29 33.54 7.92
CA GLN A 206 24.58 32.97 6.78
C GLN A 206 24.57 31.43 6.80
N ALA A 207 25.69 30.79 7.12
CA ALA A 207 25.76 29.33 7.25
C ALA A 207 24.87 28.82 8.39
N VAL A 208 24.84 29.52 9.52
CA VAL A 208 23.97 29.19 10.66
C VAL A 208 22.50 29.30 10.28
N LEU A 209 22.09 30.29 9.48
CA LEU A 209 20.72 30.40 8.99
C LEU A 209 20.32 29.18 8.14
N VAL A 210 21.17 28.74 7.23
CA VAL A 210 20.92 27.53 6.41
C VAL A 210 20.77 26.29 7.29
N VAL A 211 21.63 26.12 8.31
CA VAL A 211 21.53 24.99 9.24
C VAL A 211 20.27 25.05 10.10
N LYS A 212 19.82 26.25 10.51
CA LYS A 212 18.56 26.44 11.24
C LYS A 212 17.36 26.06 10.39
N GLU A 213 17.34 26.43 9.12
CA GLU A 213 16.28 26.03 8.17
C GLU A 213 16.26 24.51 7.95
N LEU A 214 17.43 23.89 7.82
CA LEU A 214 17.53 22.43 7.76
C LEU A 214 17.03 21.77 9.06
N GLN A 215 17.34 22.35 10.22
CA GLN A 215 16.85 21.85 11.52
C GLN A 215 15.33 21.92 11.60
N THR A 216 14.70 23.02 11.17
CA THR A 216 13.23 23.15 11.18
C THR A 216 12.59 22.16 10.22
N SER A 217 13.11 22.06 8.99
CA SER A 217 12.61 21.10 7.99
C SER A 217 12.73 19.66 8.48
N ALA A 218 13.86 19.29 9.11
CA ALA A 218 14.05 17.96 9.68
C ALA A 218 13.05 17.65 10.81
N ARG A 219 12.76 18.63 11.69
CA ARG A 219 11.75 18.46 12.75
C ARG A 219 10.35 18.24 12.18
N GLU A 220 9.97 19.03 11.18
CA GLU A 220 8.67 18.88 10.51
C GLU A 220 8.56 17.54 9.79
N ALA A 221 9.60 17.11 9.08
CA ALA A 221 9.66 15.81 8.43
C ALA A 221 9.52 14.66 9.45
N ILE A 222 10.17 14.75 10.62
CA ILE A 222 10.03 13.74 11.69
C ILE A 222 8.58 13.68 12.19
N LEU A 223 7.93 14.83 12.42
CA LEU A 223 6.54 14.88 12.86
C LEU A 223 5.59 14.30 11.82
N LEU A 224 5.79 14.65 10.54
CA LEU A 224 5.00 14.11 9.43
C LEU A 224 5.14 12.59 9.33
N LEU A 225 6.38 12.08 9.34
CA LEU A 225 6.64 10.64 9.28
C LEU A 225 6.02 9.90 10.48
N ARG A 226 6.06 10.48 11.69
CA ARG A 226 5.38 9.91 12.87
C ARG A 226 3.86 9.87 12.70
N SER A 227 3.25 10.92 12.13
CA SER A 227 1.80 10.95 11.81
C SER A 227 1.45 9.87 10.79
N MET A 228 2.20 9.79 9.69
CA MET A 228 1.97 8.80 8.63
C MET A 228 2.11 7.36 9.14
N ILE A 229 3.08 7.08 10.02
CA ILE A 229 3.19 5.76 10.67
C ILE A 229 1.92 5.46 11.48
N GLY A 230 1.41 6.42 12.24
CA GLY A 230 0.15 6.27 12.98
C GLY A 230 -1.06 6.03 12.06
N GLU A 231 -1.18 6.78 10.98
CA GLU A 231 -2.24 6.62 9.98
C GLU A 231 -2.18 5.25 9.29
N VAL A 232 -0.99 4.77 8.94
CA VAL A 232 -0.83 3.42 8.37
C VAL A 232 -1.33 2.34 9.33
N CYS A 233 -1.04 2.47 10.63
CA CYS A 233 -1.55 1.53 11.64
C CYS A 233 -3.09 1.54 11.70
N LEU A 234 -3.71 2.72 11.72
CA LEU A 234 -5.18 2.85 11.72
C LEU A 234 -5.80 2.29 10.44
N ASN A 235 -5.21 2.56 9.28
CA ASN A 235 -5.69 2.05 8.00
C ASN A 235 -5.68 0.52 7.95
N VAL A 236 -4.67 -0.13 8.55
CA VAL A 236 -4.62 -1.60 8.64
C VAL A 236 -5.82 -2.11 9.45
N GLU A 237 -6.11 -1.52 10.60
CA GLU A 237 -7.26 -1.90 11.42
C GLU A 237 -8.60 -1.67 10.68
N GLU A 238 -8.74 -0.56 9.96
CA GLU A 238 -9.94 -0.26 9.18
C GLU A 238 -10.15 -1.26 8.03
N GLU A 239 -9.08 -1.59 7.29
CA GLU A 239 -9.13 -2.57 6.21
C GLU A 239 -9.42 -3.99 6.75
N GLU A 240 -8.79 -4.41 7.84
CA GLU A 240 -9.08 -5.69 8.48
C GLU A 240 -10.55 -5.80 8.90
N ASN A 241 -11.11 -4.73 9.47
CA ASN A 241 -12.51 -4.65 9.84
C ASN A 241 -13.44 -4.68 8.61
N ALA A 242 -13.09 -3.97 7.53
CA ALA A 242 -13.85 -3.96 6.29
C ALA A 242 -13.89 -5.35 5.62
N ILE A 243 -12.75 -6.05 5.58
CA ILE A 243 -12.64 -7.42 5.07
C ILE A 243 -13.54 -8.35 5.88
N CYS A 244 -13.44 -8.31 7.22
CA CYS A 244 -14.25 -9.14 8.10
C CYS A 244 -15.75 -8.87 7.91
N SER A 245 -16.14 -7.60 7.80
CA SER A 245 -17.53 -7.19 7.58
C SER A 245 -18.09 -7.72 6.26
N LEU A 246 -17.35 -7.55 5.16
CA LEU A 246 -17.77 -8.07 3.84
C LEU A 246 -17.90 -9.59 3.85
N PHE A 247 -16.93 -10.28 4.43
CA PHE A 247 -16.95 -11.74 4.52
C PHE A 247 -18.15 -12.26 5.31
N ASN A 248 -18.44 -11.67 6.47
CA ASN A 248 -19.59 -12.05 7.28
C ASN A 248 -20.92 -11.78 6.55
N SER A 249 -21.03 -10.66 5.84
CA SER A 249 -22.20 -10.33 5.01
C SER A 249 -22.41 -11.35 3.87
N LEU A 250 -21.34 -11.77 3.19
CA LEU A 250 -21.39 -12.81 2.17
C LEU A 250 -21.88 -14.14 2.75
N GLN A 251 -21.35 -14.55 3.91
CA GLN A 251 -21.79 -15.77 4.59
C GLN A 251 -23.27 -15.73 4.96
N GLU A 252 -23.73 -14.62 5.54
CA GLU A 252 -25.13 -14.45 5.94
C GLU A 252 -26.07 -14.57 4.74
N LYS A 253 -25.77 -13.88 3.63
CA LYS A 253 -26.60 -13.92 2.41
C LYS A 253 -26.63 -15.30 1.77
N LEU A 254 -25.49 -16.01 1.75
CA LEU A 254 -25.44 -17.39 1.28
C LEU A 254 -26.24 -18.33 2.19
N ALA A 255 -26.14 -18.18 3.51
CA ALA A 255 -26.90 -18.99 4.47
C ALA A 255 -28.41 -18.76 4.33
N GLU A 256 -28.83 -17.51 4.18
CA GLU A 256 -30.22 -17.12 3.93
C GLU A 256 -30.73 -17.74 2.62
N ARG A 257 -29.99 -17.60 1.51
CA ARG A 257 -30.38 -18.17 0.21
C ARG A 257 -30.46 -19.69 0.25
N LYS A 258 -29.50 -20.35 0.91
CA LYS A 258 -29.50 -21.81 1.13
C LYS A 258 -30.80 -22.25 1.81
N LYS A 259 -31.21 -21.58 2.89
CA LYS A 259 -32.45 -21.91 3.62
C LYS A 259 -33.68 -21.80 2.73
N ILE A 260 -33.76 -20.74 1.91
CA ILE A 260 -34.89 -20.54 0.99
C ILE A 260 -34.93 -21.63 -0.09
N LEU A 261 -33.79 -21.95 -0.71
CA LEU A 261 -33.71 -22.96 -1.76
C LEU A 261 -34.06 -24.36 -1.26
N LEU A 262 -33.62 -24.72 -0.05
CA LEU A 262 -33.98 -25.99 0.57
C LEU A 262 -35.48 -26.09 0.85
N LYS A 263 -36.09 -25.01 1.37
CA LYS A 263 -37.54 -24.96 1.59
C LYS A 263 -38.32 -25.08 0.27
N ALA A 264 -37.84 -24.45 -0.80
CA ALA A 264 -38.45 -24.56 -2.12
C ALA A 264 -38.36 -25.99 -2.68
N ALA A 265 -37.21 -26.65 -2.53
CA ALA A 265 -37.03 -28.05 -2.93
C ALA A 265 -37.97 -28.99 -2.16
N GLN A 266 -38.10 -28.81 -0.83
CA GLN A 266 -39.01 -29.57 0.01
C GLN A 266 -40.48 -29.35 -0.38
N SER A 267 -40.88 -28.09 -0.62
CA SER A 267 -42.24 -27.79 -1.08
C SER A 267 -42.57 -28.46 -2.42
N GLN A 268 -41.64 -28.44 -3.39
CA GLN A 268 -41.83 -29.14 -4.66
C GLN A 268 -41.92 -30.65 -4.47
N HIS A 269 -41.11 -31.22 -3.56
CA HIS A 269 -41.19 -32.64 -3.23
C HIS A 269 -42.58 -32.99 -2.68
N GLU A 270 -43.05 -32.27 -1.66
CA GLU A 270 -44.33 -32.54 -0.99
C GLU A 270 -45.52 -32.39 -1.95
N GLU A 271 -45.52 -31.36 -2.79
CA GLU A 271 -46.59 -31.14 -3.78
C GLU A 271 -46.64 -32.29 -4.81
N LYS A 272 -45.50 -32.66 -5.37
CA LYS A 272 -45.40 -33.71 -6.38
C LYS A 272 -45.70 -35.09 -5.82
N GLU A 273 -45.19 -35.39 -4.63
CA GLU A 273 -45.46 -36.65 -3.95
C GLU A 273 -46.96 -36.79 -3.64
N ARG A 274 -47.60 -35.71 -3.17
CA ARG A 274 -49.04 -35.68 -2.91
C ARG A 274 -49.84 -35.96 -4.19
N ALA A 275 -49.54 -35.25 -5.28
CA ALA A 275 -50.23 -35.45 -6.56
C ALA A 275 -50.07 -36.89 -7.08
N LEU A 276 -48.87 -37.47 -6.99
CA LEU A 276 -48.63 -38.86 -7.40
C LEU A 276 -49.35 -39.87 -6.50
N LYS A 277 -49.38 -39.65 -5.18
CA LYS A 277 -50.12 -40.48 -4.23
C LYS A 277 -51.64 -40.44 -4.48
N GLU A 278 -52.19 -39.27 -4.80
CA GLU A 278 -53.60 -39.11 -5.18
C GLU A 278 -53.93 -39.84 -6.49
N GLN A 279 -53.05 -39.77 -7.50
CA GLN A 279 -53.22 -40.56 -8.72
C GLN A 279 -53.15 -42.07 -8.43
N LEU A 280 -52.19 -42.49 -7.59
CA LEU A 280 -52.01 -43.89 -7.23
C LEU A 280 -53.24 -44.42 -6.49
N SER A 281 -53.80 -43.68 -5.54
CA SER A 281 -55.00 -44.10 -4.81
C SER A 281 -56.21 -44.24 -5.75
N HIS A 282 -56.39 -43.33 -6.70
CA HIS A 282 -57.45 -43.42 -7.70
C HIS A 282 -57.32 -44.67 -8.58
N LEU A 283 -56.12 -44.96 -9.11
CA LEU A 283 -55.89 -46.16 -9.93
C LEU A 283 -56.03 -47.44 -9.11
N THR A 284 -55.59 -47.43 -7.85
CA THR A 284 -55.73 -48.56 -6.93
C THR A 284 -57.21 -48.88 -6.65
N ALA A 285 -58.08 -47.87 -6.58
CA ALA A 285 -59.52 -48.06 -6.41
C ALA A 285 -60.25 -48.48 -7.71
N LEU A 286 -59.76 -48.03 -8.87
CA LEU A 286 -60.32 -48.40 -10.17
C LEU A 286 -60.09 -49.88 -10.49
N LEU A 287 -58.92 -50.43 -10.13
CA LEU A 287 -58.52 -51.78 -10.51
C LEU A 287 -59.49 -52.88 -10.00
N PRO A 288 -59.90 -52.93 -8.72
CA PRO A 288 -60.92 -53.87 -8.25
C PRO A 288 -62.27 -53.68 -8.95
N THR A 289 -62.65 -52.44 -9.24
CA THR A 289 -63.89 -52.14 -9.97
C THR A 289 -63.86 -52.83 -11.34
N LEU A 290 -62.77 -52.66 -12.10
CA LEU A 290 -62.59 -53.32 -13.39
C LEU A 290 -62.60 -54.85 -13.24
N GLN A 291 -61.91 -55.40 -12.24
CA GLN A 291 -61.87 -56.85 -12.00
C GLN A 291 -63.26 -57.45 -11.74
N VAL A 292 -64.07 -56.83 -10.87
CA VAL A 292 -65.45 -57.28 -10.58
C VAL A 292 -66.29 -57.29 -11.85
N HIS A 293 -66.17 -56.26 -12.68
CA HIS A 293 -66.89 -56.18 -13.94
C HIS A 293 -66.47 -57.24 -14.96
N LEU A 294 -65.18 -57.52 -15.06
CA LEU A 294 -64.67 -58.59 -15.93
C LEU A 294 -65.17 -59.97 -15.48
N VAL A 295 -65.11 -60.26 -14.18
CA VAL A 295 -65.63 -61.53 -13.62
C VAL A 295 -67.14 -61.64 -13.84
N THR A 296 -67.89 -60.55 -13.63
CA THR A 296 -69.35 -60.52 -13.88
C THR A 296 -69.68 -60.84 -15.34
N CYS A 297 -68.89 -60.31 -16.29
CA CYS A 297 -69.06 -60.63 -17.71
C CYS A 297 -68.79 -62.09 -18.01
N SER A 298 -67.71 -62.66 -17.47
CA SER A 298 -67.38 -64.07 -17.64
C SER A 298 -68.47 -64.98 -17.08
N ALA A 299 -68.96 -64.68 -15.87
CA ALA A 299 -70.02 -65.45 -15.24
C ALA A 299 -71.32 -65.39 -16.07
N PHE A 300 -71.75 -64.18 -16.45
CA PHE A 300 -72.95 -63.97 -17.27
C PHE A 300 -72.88 -64.73 -18.60
N LEU A 301 -71.76 -64.67 -19.31
CA LEU A 301 -71.59 -65.39 -20.58
C LEU A 301 -71.59 -66.92 -20.43
N SER A 302 -71.14 -67.43 -19.28
CA SER A 302 -71.10 -68.87 -19.02
C SER A 302 -72.45 -69.46 -18.58
N SER A 303 -73.31 -68.66 -17.94
CA SER A 303 -74.54 -69.14 -17.32
C SER A 303 -75.82 -68.69 -18.02
N ALA A 304 -75.80 -67.57 -18.74
CA ALA A 304 -77.01 -66.97 -19.31
C ALA A 304 -77.49 -67.75 -20.55
N ASN A 305 -78.78 -68.08 -20.57
CA ASN A 305 -79.43 -68.60 -21.77
C ASN A 305 -79.83 -67.46 -22.74
N LYS A 306 -80.30 -67.81 -23.95
CA LYS A 306 -80.62 -66.82 -25.00
C LYS A 306 -81.65 -65.75 -24.58
N PHE A 307 -82.56 -66.06 -23.67
CA PHE A 307 -83.60 -65.12 -23.22
C PHE A 307 -83.05 -64.17 -22.16
N GLU A 308 -82.36 -64.70 -21.15
CA GLU A 308 -81.66 -63.90 -20.12
C GLU A 308 -80.60 -62.98 -20.73
N PHE A 309 -79.92 -63.45 -21.77
CA PHE A 309 -78.96 -62.63 -22.50
C PHE A 309 -79.62 -61.42 -23.18
N LEU A 310 -80.74 -61.62 -23.89
CA LEU A 310 -81.43 -60.53 -24.57
C LEU A 310 -82.07 -59.53 -23.59
N ASP A 311 -82.51 -60.01 -22.43
CA ASP A 311 -83.08 -59.17 -21.37
C ASP A 311 -81.99 -58.31 -20.69
N MET A 312 -80.91 -58.94 -20.19
CA MET A 312 -79.91 -58.28 -19.33
C MET A 312 -78.59 -57.90 -20.02
N GLY A 313 -78.25 -58.54 -21.13
CA GLY A 313 -76.94 -58.38 -21.79
C GLY A 313 -76.68 -56.95 -22.28
N TYR A 314 -77.70 -56.28 -22.83
CA TYR A 314 -77.57 -54.89 -23.29
C TYR A 314 -77.33 -53.91 -22.14
N GLN A 315 -77.89 -54.17 -20.95
CA GLN A 315 -77.64 -53.36 -19.75
C GLN A 315 -76.19 -53.52 -19.27
N LEU A 316 -75.66 -54.75 -19.29
CA LEU A 316 -74.26 -55.01 -18.97
C LEU A 316 -73.31 -54.32 -19.97
N MET A 317 -73.60 -54.42 -21.27
CA MET A 317 -72.83 -53.73 -22.31
C MET A 317 -72.84 -52.20 -22.13
N GLU A 318 -73.99 -51.63 -21.78
CA GLU A 318 -74.09 -50.20 -21.48
C GLU A 318 -73.26 -49.82 -20.25
N ARG A 319 -73.30 -50.63 -19.19
CA ARG A 319 -72.50 -50.43 -17.97
C ARG A 319 -71.00 -50.45 -18.27
N LEU A 320 -70.52 -51.41 -19.07
CA LEU A 320 -69.12 -51.46 -19.53
C LEU A 320 -68.75 -50.23 -20.37
N LYS A 321 -69.61 -49.83 -21.32
CA LYS A 321 -69.39 -48.62 -22.12
C LYS A 321 -69.26 -47.38 -21.25
N ARG A 322 -70.07 -47.25 -20.19
CA ARG A 322 -69.97 -46.13 -19.24
C ARG A 322 -68.65 -46.16 -18.45
N ILE A 323 -68.20 -47.33 -18.01
CA ILE A 323 -66.92 -47.48 -17.28
C ILE A 323 -65.73 -47.08 -18.14
N VAL A 324 -65.71 -47.50 -19.41
CA VAL A 324 -64.63 -47.15 -20.35
C VAL A 324 -64.64 -45.65 -20.69
N LYS A 325 -65.82 -45.02 -20.73
CA LYS A 325 -65.97 -43.58 -21.00
C LYS A 325 -65.61 -42.68 -19.82
N LEU A 326 -65.44 -43.21 -18.61
CA LEU A 326 -65.00 -42.42 -17.46
C LEU A 326 -63.55 -41.91 -17.68
N PRO A 327 -63.23 -40.69 -17.22
CA PRO A 327 -61.88 -40.15 -17.36
C PRO A 327 -60.91 -40.86 -16.41
N HIS A 328 -60.05 -41.73 -16.96
CA HIS A 328 -59.02 -42.45 -16.21
C HIS A 328 -57.65 -41.83 -16.43
N ARG A 329 -56.99 -41.35 -15.37
CA ARG A 329 -55.64 -40.78 -15.45
C ARG A 329 -54.57 -41.86 -15.36
N LEU A 330 -54.39 -42.61 -16.45
CA LEU A 330 -53.43 -43.74 -16.52
C LEU A 330 -51.96 -43.31 -16.67
N LYS A 331 -51.72 -42.05 -17.07
CA LYS A 331 -50.36 -41.48 -17.19
C LYS A 331 -50.05 -40.53 -16.01
N PRO A 332 -48.79 -40.45 -15.57
CA PRO A 332 -48.38 -39.48 -14.56
C PRO A 332 -48.69 -38.05 -15.03
N VAL A 333 -49.32 -37.26 -14.15
CA VAL A 333 -49.72 -35.86 -14.44
C VAL A 333 -48.54 -34.90 -14.21
N GLN A 334 -47.56 -35.30 -13.40
CA GLN A 334 -46.41 -34.47 -13.06
C GLN A 334 -45.09 -35.24 -13.24
N SER A 335 -44.03 -34.49 -13.56
CA SER A 335 -42.66 -35.00 -13.59
C SER A 335 -42.10 -35.15 -12.17
N SER A 336 -41.31 -36.20 -11.93
CA SER A 336 -40.62 -36.45 -10.66
C SER A 336 -39.41 -35.54 -10.42
N LYS A 337 -38.94 -34.79 -11.42
CA LYS A 337 -37.73 -33.97 -11.30
C LYS A 337 -37.96 -32.74 -10.44
N ILE A 338 -37.12 -32.50 -9.43
CA ILE A 338 -37.10 -31.26 -8.64
C ILE A 338 -36.06 -30.32 -9.26
N ASN A 339 -36.44 -29.05 -9.46
CA ASN A 339 -35.49 -28.03 -9.93
C ASN A 339 -35.71 -26.70 -9.21
N THR A 340 -34.65 -26.19 -8.60
CA THR A 340 -34.64 -24.91 -7.87
C THR A 340 -33.71 -23.87 -8.52
N ASP A 341 -33.02 -24.22 -9.62
CA ASP A 341 -32.03 -23.37 -10.28
C ASP A 341 -30.97 -22.80 -9.32
N TYR A 342 -30.60 -23.58 -8.30
CA TYR A 342 -29.81 -23.17 -7.15
C TYR A 342 -28.50 -22.44 -7.51
N ARG A 343 -27.83 -22.81 -8.61
CA ARG A 343 -26.58 -22.16 -9.06
C ARG A 343 -26.81 -20.71 -9.44
N SER A 344 -27.82 -20.44 -10.26
CA SER A 344 -28.18 -19.09 -10.71
C SER A 344 -28.67 -18.23 -9.53
N GLU A 345 -29.32 -18.87 -8.57
CA GLU A 345 -29.85 -18.23 -7.37
C GLU A 345 -28.77 -17.78 -6.39
N PHE A 346 -27.72 -18.59 -6.20
CA PHE A 346 -26.54 -18.17 -5.45
C PHE A 346 -25.75 -17.08 -6.18
N ALA A 347 -25.62 -17.16 -7.51
CA ALA A 347 -24.96 -16.11 -8.28
C ALA A 347 -25.67 -14.76 -8.12
N ARG A 348 -27.00 -14.73 -8.26
CA ARG A 348 -27.81 -13.51 -8.10
C ARG A 348 -27.78 -12.93 -6.68
N CYS A 349 -27.65 -13.76 -5.64
CA CYS A 349 -27.61 -13.24 -4.27
C CYS A 349 -26.26 -12.60 -3.91
N LEU A 350 -25.19 -12.97 -4.61
CA LEU A 350 -23.85 -12.42 -4.41
C LEU A 350 -23.59 -11.15 -5.24
N GLU A 351 -24.29 -10.99 -6.36
CA GLU A 351 -24.12 -9.86 -7.28
C GLU A 351 -24.15 -8.47 -6.59
N PRO A 352 -25.09 -8.16 -5.67
CA PRO A 352 -25.10 -6.86 -4.99
C PRO A 352 -23.93 -6.64 -4.04
N LEU A 353 -23.38 -7.70 -3.44
CA LEU A 353 -22.28 -7.60 -2.48
C LEU A 353 -20.92 -7.47 -3.18
N LEU A 354 -20.78 -8.09 -4.35
CA LEU A 354 -19.53 -8.10 -5.11
C LEU A 354 -19.42 -6.94 -6.12
N LEU A 355 -20.55 -6.32 -6.50
CA LEU A 355 -20.58 -5.12 -7.35
C LEU A 355 -20.47 -3.80 -6.58
N LEU A 356 -20.17 -3.84 -5.27
CA LEU A 356 -19.91 -2.65 -4.46
C LEU A 356 -18.50 -2.07 -4.70
N GLY A 357 -18.12 -1.92 -5.97
CA GLY A 357 -16.95 -1.17 -6.40
C GLY A 357 -17.30 0.27 -6.72
N GLN A 358 -17.82 1.04 -5.76
CA GLN A 358 -17.88 2.52 -5.78
C GLN A 358 -18.49 3.03 -4.47
N ARG A 359 -17.68 3.14 -3.42
CA ARG A 359 -17.88 4.09 -2.31
C ARG A 359 -16.60 4.12 -1.47
N CYS A 360 -15.64 4.93 -1.88
CA CYS A 360 -14.75 5.54 -0.91
C CYS A 360 -15.58 6.57 -0.11
N PRO A 361 -15.48 6.62 1.22
CA PRO A 361 -16.10 7.69 1.99
C PRO A 361 -15.44 9.04 1.64
N PRO A 362 -16.17 10.17 1.70
CA PRO A 362 -15.55 11.48 1.55
C PRO A 362 -14.63 11.73 2.75
N SER A 363 -13.35 11.89 2.46
CA SER A 363 -12.37 12.40 3.43
C SER A 363 -12.82 13.79 3.91
N VAL A 364 -12.90 13.93 5.23
CA VAL A 364 -13.25 15.18 5.91
C VAL A 364 -12.06 16.12 5.82
N ALA A 365 -12.03 16.95 4.78
CA ALA A 365 -11.24 18.17 4.78
C ALA A 365 -12.17 19.34 5.15
N GLY A 366 -12.03 19.81 6.39
CA GLY A 366 -12.65 21.04 6.84
C GLY A 366 -12.07 22.23 6.10
N SER A 367 -12.94 23.06 5.52
CA SER A 367 -12.72 24.51 5.36
C SER A 367 -14.04 25.21 5.08
N THR A 368 -14.32 26.16 5.95
CA THR A 368 -15.41 27.14 5.97
C THR A 368 -15.49 27.98 4.69
N SER A 369 -16.70 28.18 4.16
CA SER A 369 -17.22 29.47 3.62
C SER A 369 -18.70 29.35 3.24
N ALA A 370 -19.45 30.41 3.49
CA ALA A 370 -20.90 30.45 3.59
C ALA A 370 -21.66 30.82 2.29
N ALA A 371 -22.98 30.57 2.35
CA ALA A 371 -24.09 31.17 1.57
C ALA A 371 -24.36 30.54 0.18
N THR A 372 -25.59 30.28 -0.31
CA THR A 372 -26.95 30.68 0.07
C THR A 372 -27.98 29.65 -0.44
N ARG A 373 -29.13 29.59 0.24
CA ARG A 373 -30.38 28.83 0.05
C ARG A 373 -30.94 28.73 -1.38
N LEU A 374 -31.68 27.63 -1.64
CA LEU A 374 -33.10 27.54 -2.08
C LEU A 374 -33.56 26.06 -2.10
N GLN A 375 -34.33 25.61 -1.10
CA GLN A 375 -35.75 25.19 -1.16
C GLN A 375 -36.09 23.89 -1.95
N SER A 376 -36.18 22.75 -1.22
CA SER A 376 -37.34 21.85 -0.96
C SER A 376 -38.49 21.67 -2.00
N PRO A 377 -39.41 20.67 -1.83
CA PRO A 377 -39.29 19.20 -1.86
C PRO A 377 -40.37 18.54 -2.79
N LEU A 378 -40.35 17.20 -2.92
CA LEU A 378 -41.52 16.27 -2.94
C LEU A 378 -41.41 15.07 -3.93
N SER A 379 -41.83 13.95 -3.37
CA SER A 379 -42.19 12.64 -3.90
C SER A 379 -43.02 12.60 -5.19
N MET A 380 -42.93 11.51 -5.97
CA MET A 380 -44.04 10.55 -6.18
C MET A 380 -43.65 9.35 -7.06
N SER A 381 -44.26 8.22 -6.73
CA SER A 381 -44.24 6.92 -7.42
C SER A 381 -45.14 6.95 -8.66
N CYS A 382 -44.76 6.27 -9.74
CA CYS A 382 -45.66 5.94 -10.85
C CYS A 382 -45.45 4.51 -11.37
N ARG A 383 -46.59 3.85 -11.62
CA ARG A 383 -46.82 2.46 -12.00
C ARG A 383 -46.57 2.19 -13.49
N SER A 384 -46.41 0.89 -13.80
CA SER A 384 -46.32 0.20 -15.10
C SER A 384 -47.48 0.46 -16.08
N PRO A 385 -47.38 -0.02 -17.34
CA PRO A 385 -48.18 -1.21 -17.72
C PRO A 385 -47.47 -2.22 -18.66
N SER A 386 -48.15 -3.34 -18.87
CA SER A 386 -47.72 -4.67 -19.36
C SER A 386 -48.12 -5.03 -20.80
N LEU A 387 -47.55 -6.15 -21.32
CA LEU A 387 -47.93 -7.03 -22.48
C LEU A 387 -47.47 -6.53 -23.87
N SER A 388 -46.95 -7.34 -24.82
CA SER A 388 -47.19 -8.76 -25.12
C SER A 388 -46.06 -9.44 -25.96
N GLU A 389 -46.18 -10.77 -26.08
CA GLU A 389 -45.70 -11.68 -27.14
C GLU A 389 -44.25 -12.21 -27.13
N MET A 390 -44.14 -13.49 -26.74
CA MET A 390 -43.08 -14.44 -27.06
C MET A 390 -43.40 -15.17 -28.38
N PRO A 391 -42.37 -15.69 -29.06
CA PRO A 391 -42.40 -17.10 -29.46
C PRO A 391 -41.32 -17.92 -28.76
N LEU A 392 -41.73 -19.13 -28.42
CA LEU A 392 -41.01 -20.17 -27.71
C LEU A 392 -40.21 -21.02 -28.72
N GLU A 393 -38.87 -21.12 -28.61
CA GLU A 393 -38.18 -22.37 -28.99
C GLU A 393 -36.73 -22.52 -28.44
N SER A 394 -36.52 -23.69 -27.82
CA SER A 394 -35.27 -24.43 -27.55
C SER A 394 -34.19 -23.81 -26.64
N VAL A 395 -34.27 -24.19 -25.36
CA VAL A 395 -33.19 -24.05 -24.36
C VAL A 395 -32.26 -25.26 -24.46
N LEU A 396 -31.06 -25.06 -25.02
CA LEU A 396 -29.88 -25.89 -24.75
C LEU A 396 -28.81 -25.01 -24.11
N GLY A 397 -28.46 -25.35 -22.88
CA GLY A 397 -27.66 -24.52 -21.98
C GLY A 397 -26.29 -24.15 -22.54
N ARG A 398 -26.07 -22.85 -22.78
CA ARG A 398 -24.73 -22.28 -22.86
C ARG A 398 -24.33 -21.72 -21.51
N ARG A 399 -23.22 -22.26 -20.99
CA ARG A 399 -22.44 -21.73 -19.86
C ARG A 399 -22.08 -20.27 -20.18
N MET A 400 -22.43 -19.35 -19.28
CA MET A 400 -22.08 -17.93 -19.41
C MET A 400 -20.63 -17.74 -18.95
N THR A 401 -19.69 -17.66 -19.91
CA THR A 401 -18.27 -17.36 -19.66
C THR A 401 -18.11 -15.88 -19.31
N SER A 402 -17.45 -15.57 -18.18
CA SER A 402 -17.42 -14.26 -17.52
C SER A 402 -16.57 -13.16 -18.19
N HIS A 403 -16.17 -13.32 -19.45
CA HIS A 403 -15.27 -12.36 -20.11
C HIS A 403 -15.98 -11.19 -20.83
N ARG A 404 -17.30 -11.05 -20.72
CA ARG A 404 -18.06 -10.13 -21.59
C ARG A 404 -18.20 -8.68 -21.10
N ASN A 405 -17.61 -8.30 -19.97
CA ASN A 405 -17.89 -6.98 -19.36
C ASN A 405 -16.83 -5.90 -19.59
N ILE A 406 -15.67 -6.22 -20.20
CA ILE A 406 -14.59 -5.23 -20.35
C ILE A 406 -14.67 -4.50 -21.70
N CYS A 407 -15.09 -5.15 -22.79
CA CYS A 407 -14.98 -4.57 -24.14
C CYS A 407 -16.17 -3.70 -24.56
N THR A 408 -17.37 -3.96 -24.02
CA THR A 408 -18.59 -3.25 -24.44
C THR A 408 -18.61 -1.77 -24.03
N LYS A 409 -17.83 -1.36 -23.02
CA LYS A 409 -17.78 0.05 -22.58
C LYS A 409 -16.94 0.94 -23.49
N VAL A 410 -15.94 0.40 -24.19
CA VAL A 410 -15.09 1.17 -25.12
C VAL A 410 -15.82 1.46 -26.43
N LEU A 411 -16.74 0.59 -26.84
CA LEU A 411 -17.52 0.73 -28.08
C LEU A 411 -18.74 1.66 -27.96
N LEU A 412 -19.12 2.04 -26.74
CA LEU A 412 -20.26 2.93 -26.47
C LEU A 412 -19.88 4.41 -26.35
N ALA A 413 -18.58 4.75 -26.44
CA ALA A 413 -18.14 6.13 -26.53
C ALA A 413 -18.32 6.62 -27.98
N GLU A 414 -19.42 7.32 -28.23
CA GLU A 414 -19.71 7.99 -29.49
C GLU A 414 -18.53 8.86 -29.97
N GLY A 415 -18.06 8.62 -31.20
CA GLY A 415 -17.72 9.74 -32.09
C GLY A 415 -16.31 9.88 -32.67
N ARG A 416 -15.28 9.09 -32.32
CA ARG A 416 -13.99 9.12 -33.03
C ARG A 416 -13.38 7.74 -33.29
N GLU A 417 -13.19 7.41 -34.57
CA GLU A 417 -12.35 6.31 -35.04
C GLU A 417 -10.90 6.58 -34.60
N THR A 418 -10.36 5.75 -33.71
CA THR A 418 -8.96 5.78 -33.30
C THR A 418 -8.35 4.41 -33.61
N PRO A 419 -7.03 4.33 -33.87
CA PRO A 419 -6.36 3.05 -34.06
C PRO A 419 -6.61 2.05 -32.90
N PHE A 420 -6.81 2.57 -31.69
CA PHE A 420 -7.17 1.77 -30.51
C PHE A 420 -8.61 1.21 -30.59
N THR A 421 -9.60 2.05 -30.93
CA THR A 421 -11.00 1.59 -31.05
C THR A 421 -11.20 0.62 -32.22
N GLU A 422 -10.44 0.77 -33.30
CA GLU A 422 -10.38 -0.22 -34.39
C GLU A 422 -9.74 -1.54 -33.96
N HIS A 423 -8.61 -1.48 -33.24
CA HIS A 423 -7.96 -2.67 -32.68
C HIS A 423 -8.90 -3.45 -31.74
N CYS A 424 -9.63 -2.77 -30.85
CA CYS A 424 -10.61 -3.41 -29.97
C CYS A 424 -11.73 -4.13 -30.75
N ARG A 425 -12.24 -3.54 -31.83
CA ARG A 425 -13.25 -4.21 -32.69
C ARG A 425 -12.69 -5.44 -33.38
N ASN A 426 -11.48 -5.33 -33.95
CA ASN A 426 -10.83 -6.44 -34.63
C ASN A 426 -10.51 -7.59 -33.67
N TYR A 427 -10.08 -7.27 -32.44
CA TYR A 427 -9.89 -8.25 -31.37
C TYR A 427 -11.20 -8.94 -30.98
N GLU A 428 -12.29 -8.19 -30.78
CA GLU A 428 -13.59 -8.80 -30.42
C GLU A 428 -14.12 -9.72 -31.52
N ASN A 429 -14.00 -9.30 -32.79
CA ASN A 429 -14.38 -10.12 -33.94
C ASN A 429 -13.55 -11.41 -34.00
N SER A 430 -12.24 -11.31 -33.83
CA SER A 430 -11.33 -12.47 -33.82
C SER A 430 -11.64 -13.42 -32.67
N TYR A 431 -11.86 -12.88 -31.47
CA TYR A 431 -12.24 -13.64 -30.29
C TYR A 431 -13.57 -14.39 -30.49
N ARG A 432 -14.58 -13.73 -31.10
CA ARG A 432 -15.89 -14.35 -31.38
C ARG A 432 -15.77 -15.50 -32.39
N THR A 433 -14.92 -15.34 -33.41
CA THR A 433 -14.63 -16.41 -34.39
C THR A 433 -13.94 -17.58 -33.72
N LEU A 434 -12.85 -17.36 -32.96
CA LEU A 434 -12.16 -18.42 -32.21
C LEU A 434 -13.10 -19.13 -31.23
N GLN A 435 -13.96 -18.40 -30.53
CA GLN A 435 -14.94 -18.98 -29.61
C GLN A 435 -15.92 -19.91 -30.34
N THR A 436 -16.32 -19.55 -31.56
CA THR A 436 -17.18 -20.39 -32.39
C THR A 436 -16.46 -21.65 -32.84
N ASP A 437 -15.20 -21.53 -33.27
CA ASP A 437 -14.41 -22.67 -33.73
C ASP A 437 -14.05 -23.65 -32.61
N ILE A 438 -13.71 -23.16 -31.42
CA ILE A 438 -13.47 -24.00 -30.23
C ILE A 438 -14.75 -24.75 -29.84
N GLN A 439 -15.91 -24.08 -29.91
CA GLN A 439 -17.18 -24.72 -29.60
C GLN A 439 -17.52 -25.81 -30.62
N ASN A 440 -17.30 -25.56 -31.91
CA ASN A 440 -17.48 -26.56 -32.96
C ASN A 440 -16.54 -27.77 -32.78
N LEU A 441 -15.26 -27.54 -32.46
CA LEU A 441 -14.29 -28.60 -32.20
C LEU A 441 -14.72 -29.46 -30.99
N LYS A 442 -15.18 -28.80 -29.92
CA LYS A 442 -15.70 -29.48 -28.73
C LYS A 442 -16.91 -30.35 -29.07
N ASP A 443 -17.84 -29.86 -29.89
CA ASP A 443 -19.03 -30.63 -30.27
C ASP A 443 -18.64 -31.86 -31.11
N GLN A 444 -17.66 -31.75 -32.01
CA GLN A 444 -17.11 -32.87 -32.77
C GLN A 444 -16.41 -33.92 -31.89
N VAL A 445 -15.61 -33.48 -30.91
CA VAL A 445 -14.95 -34.38 -29.95
C VAL A 445 -15.98 -35.09 -29.06
N GLN A 446 -17.03 -34.39 -28.63
CA GLN A 446 -18.10 -34.98 -27.83
C GLN A 446 -18.92 -36.00 -28.61
N GLU A 447 -19.17 -35.74 -29.90
CA GLU A 447 -19.81 -36.71 -30.79
C GLU A 447 -18.94 -37.95 -30.98
N LEU A 448 -17.64 -37.79 -31.24
CA LEU A 448 -16.72 -38.91 -31.36
C LEU A 448 -16.64 -39.75 -30.07
N HIS A 449 -16.61 -39.08 -28.92
CA HIS A 449 -16.63 -39.73 -27.61
C HIS A 449 -17.95 -40.49 -27.37
N ARG A 450 -19.08 -39.94 -27.82
CA ARG A 450 -20.39 -40.61 -27.73
C ARG A 450 -20.45 -41.85 -28.63
N ASP A 451 -19.90 -41.76 -29.83
CA ASP A 451 -19.84 -42.88 -30.78
C ASP A 451 -19.00 -44.03 -30.21
N LEU A 452 -17.81 -43.71 -29.66
CA LEU A 452 -16.96 -44.69 -28.98
C LEU A 452 -17.63 -45.33 -27.75
N THR A 453 -18.19 -44.50 -26.86
CA THR A 453 -18.59 -44.95 -25.51
C THR A 453 -20.01 -45.54 -25.48
N LYS A 454 -20.92 -45.02 -26.32
CA LYS A 454 -22.33 -45.42 -26.34
C LYS A 454 -22.66 -46.36 -27.49
N HIS A 455 -22.06 -46.15 -28.66
CA HIS A 455 -22.35 -46.96 -29.85
C HIS A 455 -21.33 -48.09 -30.08
N HIS A 456 -20.25 -48.17 -29.29
CA HIS A 456 -19.15 -49.13 -29.46
C HIS A 456 -18.63 -49.17 -30.91
N SER A 457 -18.71 -48.05 -31.62
CA SER A 457 -18.27 -47.97 -33.01
C SER A 457 -16.76 -47.81 -33.07
N ILE A 458 -16.15 -48.38 -34.11
CA ILE A 458 -14.73 -48.18 -34.42
C ILE A 458 -14.55 -46.70 -34.80
N ILE A 459 -13.64 -46.01 -34.10
CA ILE A 459 -13.29 -44.61 -34.37
C ILE A 459 -12.80 -44.52 -35.83
N ASN A 460 -13.42 -43.64 -36.62
CA ASN A 460 -12.93 -43.31 -37.95
C ASN A 460 -11.62 -42.50 -37.78
N THR A 461 -10.51 -43.09 -38.17
CA THR A 461 -9.16 -42.52 -38.03
C THR A 461 -8.99 -41.22 -38.81
N ASP A 462 -9.68 -41.08 -39.94
CA ASP A 462 -9.62 -39.88 -40.77
C ASP A 462 -10.32 -38.71 -40.08
N LYS A 463 -11.49 -38.95 -39.47
CA LYS A 463 -12.19 -37.93 -38.66
C LYS A 463 -11.40 -37.51 -37.43
N MET A 464 -10.67 -38.44 -36.80
CA MET A 464 -9.79 -38.11 -35.68
C MET A 464 -8.61 -37.24 -36.13
N GLY A 465 -8.04 -37.54 -37.31
CA GLY A 465 -7.02 -36.71 -37.94
C GLY A 465 -7.51 -35.29 -38.23
N GLU A 466 -8.70 -35.14 -38.81
CA GLU A 466 -9.31 -33.83 -39.09
C GLU A 466 -9.53 -33.00 -37.81
N ILE A 467 -9.95 -33.64 -36.71
CA ILE A 467 -10.12 -32.96 -35.41
C ILE A 467 -8.77 -32.48 -34.87
N LEU A 468 -7.73 -33.31 -34.97
CA LEU A 468 -6.38 -32.96 -34.54
C LEU A 468 -5.80 -31.80 -35.38
N ASP A 469 -5.91 -31.87 -36.70
CA ASP A 469 -5.46 -30.80 -37.60
C ASP A 469 -6.19 -29.48 -37.33
N ARG A 470 -7.50 -29.56 -37.07
CA ARG A 470 -8.31 -28.38 -36.73
C ARG A 470 -7.96 -27.81 -35.35
N SER A 471 -7.58 -28.66 -34.39
CA SER A 471 -7.08 -28.20 -33.09
C SER A 471 -5.76 -27.45 -33.21
N LEU A 472 -4.81 -27.98 -34.00
CA LEU A 472 -3.53 -27.32 -34.27
C LEU A 472 -3.71 -26.01 -35.02
N CYS A 473 -4.66 -25.95 -35.95
CA CYS A 473 -4.99 -24.72 -36.67
C CYS A 473 -5.51 -23.63 -35.71
N ILE A 474 -6.41 -23.98 -34.78
CA ILE A 474 -6.94 -23.05 -33.78
C ILE A 474 -5.82 -22.57 -32.83
N ASP A 475 -4.92 -23.44 -32.39
CA ASP A 475 -3.78 -23.07 -31.54
C ASP A 475 -2.81 -22.10 -32.25
N SER A 476 -2.55 -22.33 -33.54
CA SER A 476 -1.77 -21.39 -34.36
C SER A 476 -2.45 -20.03 -34.49
N GLN A 477 -3.79 -19.99 -34.61
CA GLN A 477 -4.55 -18.75 -34.64
C GLN A 477 -4.50 -18.02 -33.29
N ILE A 478 -4.63 -18.73 -32.17
CA ILE A 478 -4.51 -18.15 -30.82
C ILE A 478 -3.14 -17.51 -30.63
N THR A 479 -2.07 -18.20 -31.04
CA THR A 479 -0.70 -17.71 -30.90
C THR A 479 -0.45 -16.47 -31.76
N SER A 480 -0.97 -16.46 -33.00
CA SER A 480 -0.92 -15.29 -33.87
C SER A 480 -1.68 -14.09 -33.28
N GLN A 481 -2.89 -14.32 -32.74
CA GLN A 481 -3.66 -13.26 -32.08
C GLN A 481 -2.95 -12.72 -30.84
N TYR A 482 -2.34 -13.58 -30.03
CA TYR A 482 -1.53 -13.19 -28.88
C TYR A 482 -0.35 -12.29 -29.29
N SER A 483 0.42 -12.69 -30.31
CA SER A 483 1.54 -11.87 -30.81
C SER A 483 1.09 -10.51 -31.37
N THR A 484 -0.10 -10.45 -31.99
CA THR A 484 -0.66 -9.22 -32.53
C THR A 484 -1.07 -8.25 -31.41
N VAL A 485 -1.72 -8.76 -30.36
CA VAL A 485 -2.09 -7.96 -29.17
C VAL A 485 -0.85 -7.47 -28.43
N GLU A 486 0.17 -8.32 -28.28
CA GLU A 486 1.44 -7.99 -27.65
C GLU A 486 2.14 -6.82 -28.38
N THR A 487 2.22 -6.91 -29.71
CA THR A 487 2.83 -5.87 -30.57
C THR A 487 2.06 -4.55 -30.47
N MET A 488 0.73 -4.62 -30.49
CA MET A 488 -0.12 -3.42 -30.37
C MET A 488 -0.06 -2.80 -28.98
N ARG A 489 0.12 -3.60 -27.92
CA ARG A 489 0.31 -3.08 -26.55
C ARG A 489 1.55 -2.20 -26.47
N VAL A 490 2.68 -2.65 -26.99
CA VAL A 490 3.94 -1.88 -26.99
C VAL A 490 3.76 -0.56 -27.76
N MET A 491 3.11 -0.60 -28.93
CA MET A 491 2.82 0.60 -29.73
C MET A 491 1.94 1.61 -28.97
N PHE A 492 0.91 1.15 -28.25
CA PHE A 492 0.05 2.05 -27.48
C PHE A 492 0.72 2.59 -26.22
N GLU A 493 1.58 1.81 -25.57
CA GLU A 493 2.41 2.26 -24.43
C GLU A 493 3.39 3.37 -24.86
N GLU A 494 4.03 3.24 -26.02
CA GLU A 494 4.92 4.27 -26.59
C GLU A 494 4.15 5.56 -26.94
N VAL A 495 2.97 5.47 -27.54
CA VAL A 495 2.12 6.63 -27.86
C VAL A 495 1.64 7.34 -26.58
N CYS A 496 1.37 6.61 -25.51
CA CYS A 496 0.98 7.17 -24.22
C CYS A 496 2.10 7.95 -23.51
N GLN A 497 3.37 7.60 -23.74
CA GLN A 497 4.50 8.32 -23.12
C GLN A 497 4.82 9.67 -23.79
N VAL A 498 4.36 9.91 -25.02
CA VAL A 498 4.74 11.07 -25.84
C VAL A 498 3.78 12.27 -25.70
N LEU A 499 2.61 12.11 -25.03
CA LEU A 499 1.60 13.18 -24.89
C LEU A 499 1.29 13.50 -23.41
N PRO A 500 1.87 14.55 -22.80
CA PRO A 500 1.67 14.88 -21.38
C PRO A 500 0.29 15.48 -21.02
N PHE A 501 -0.66 15.54 -21.97
CA PHE A 501 -1.91 16.32 -21.81
C PHE A 501 -3.18 15.52 -22.10
N VAL A 502 -3.31 14.28 -21.60
CA VAL A 502 -4.62 13.61 -21.52
C VAL A 502 -4.70 12.74 -20.26
N HIS A 503 -4.63 13.35 -19.08
CA HIS A 503 -4.54 12.62 -17.81
C HIS A 503 -5.90 12.18 -17.22
N THR A 504 -6.99 12.14 -18.01
CA THR A 504 -8.35 11.92 -17.47
C THR A 504 -9.19 10.85 -18.17
N SER A 505 -8.66 9.97 -19.02
CA SER A 505 -9.51 8.96 -19.68
C SER A 505 -8.97 7.53 -19.86
N PHE A 506 -7.73 7.23 -19.44
CA PHE A 506 -7.14 5.90 -19.67
C PHE A 506 -6.55 5.29 -18.40
N SER A 507 -7.37 5.09 -17.38
CA SER A 507 -7.00 4.30 -16.19
C SER A 507 -7.93 3.11 -16.00
N ILE A 508 -8.10 2.25 -17.02
CA ILE A 508 -8.74 0.94 -16.83
C ILE A 508 -8.14 -0.09 -17.80
N CYS A 509 -7.10 -0.82 -17.38
CA CYS A 509 -6.84 -2.21 -17.79
C CYS A 509 -5.71 -2.84 -16.95
N PRO A 510 -6.03 -3.59 -15.89
CA PRO A 510 -5.12 -4.61 -15.37
C PRO A 510 -5.39 -5.93 -16.12
N LEU A 511 -4.57 -6.26 -17.11
CA LEU A 511 -4.55 -7.59 -17.72
C LEU A 511 -3.76 -8.54 -16.81
N SER A 512 -4.48 -9.34 -16.04
CA SER A 512 -3.94 -10.55 -15.40
C SER A 512 -4.52 -11.76 -16.13
N VAL A 513 -3.68 -12.47 -16.89
CA VAL A 513 -4.02 -13.79 -17.44
C VAL A 513 -2.87 -14.73 -17.09
N SER A 514 -2.96 -15.31 -15.88
CA SER A 514 -2.23 -16.51 -15.52
C SER A 514 -3.26 -17.54 -15.07
N SER A 515 -3.55 -18.51 -15.95
CA SER A 515 -4.02 -19.88 -15.63
C SER A 515 -4.64 -20.53 -16.87
N ALA A 516 -3.80 -21.10 -17.72
CA ALA A 516 -4.20 -22.13 -18.68
C ALA A 516 -3.03 -23.09 -18.91
N SER A 517 -2.66 -23.81 -17.85
CA SER A 517 -1.95 -25.08 -17.94
C SER A 517 -2.44 -25.95 -16.80
N HIS A 518 -3.53 -26.68 -17.05
CA HIS A 518 -3.83 -27.99 -16.47
C HIS A 518 -5.05 -28.62 -17.13
#